data_AF-A0A8J3IEB6-F1
#
_entry.id   AF-A0A8J3IEB6-F1
#
_cell.length_a   1.000
_cell.length_b   1.000
_cell.length_c   1.000
_cell.angle_alpha   90.00
_cell.angle_beta   90.00
_cell.angle_gamma   90.00
#
_symmetry.space_group_name_H-M   'P 1'
#
loop_
_entity.id
_entity.type
_entity.pdbx_description
1 polymer ?
#
loop_
_entity_poly.entity_id
_entity_poly.type
_entity_poly.pdbx_seq_one_letter_code
_entity_poly.pdbx_strand_id
1 'polypeptide(L)'
;MDAMRKDVERRMWIYRQYSQVYGPLTDEGRYGIGEQVRLIDRTQGNVMWKYVHRRLGLIYVLEDETPFPVEVKAEVIVGEV
;
A
#
# COMPACT_ATOMS: atom_id res chain seq x y z
N MET A 1 4.63 21.70 -12.35
CA MET A 1 5.60 20.68 -12.79
C MET A 1 6.35 20.07 -11.60
N ASP A 2 6.81 20.86 -10.63
CA ASP A 2 7.61 20.36 -9.50
C ASP A 2 6.87 19.42 -8.54
N ALA A 3 5.58 19.65 -8.27
CA ALA A 3 4.80 18.81 -7.36
C ALA A 3 4.66 17.36 -7.86
N MET A 4 4.40 17.17 -9.15
CA MET A 4 4.28 15.84 -9.77
C MET A 4 5.61 15.07 -9.71
N ARG A 5 6.73 15.77 -9.94
CA ARG A 5 8.06 15.16 -9.84
C ARG A 5 8.37 14.71 -8.41
N LYS A 6 8.10 15.56 -7.42
CA LYS A 6 8.28 15.23 -6.00
C LYS A 6 7.42 14.04 -5.57
N ASP A 7 6.19 13.94 -6.09
CA ASP A 7 5.32 12.79 -5.80
C ASP A 7 5.87 11.49 -6.38
N VAL A 8 6.34 11.50 -7.64
CA VAL A 8 6.98 10.34 -8.26
C VAL A 8 8.24 9.92 -7.50
N GLU A 9 9.09 10.88 -7.11
CA GLU A 9 10.30 10.62 -6.32
C GLU A 9 9.95 10.00 -4.95
N ARG A 10 8.92 10.53 -4.26
CA ARG A 10 8.41 9.96 -3.00
C ARG A 10 7.91 8.53 -3.21
N ARG A 11 7.06 8.29 -4.22
CA ARG A 11 6.56 6.94 -4.54
C ARG A 11 7.71 5.98 -4.83
N MET A 12 8.70 6.38 -5.63
CA MET A 12 9.86 5.53 -5.91
C MET A 12 10.68 5.22 -4.65
N TRP A 13 10.81 6.18 -3.74
CA TRP A 13 11.52 5.97 -2.47
C TRP A 13 10.79 4.98 -1.56
N ILE A 14 9.47 5.14 -1.41
CA ILE A 14 8.67 4.21 -0.60
C ILE A 14 8.69 2.81 -1.23
N TYR A 15 8.55 2.68 -2.55
CA TYR A 15 8.69 1.38 -3.23
C TYR A 15 10.02 0.70 -2.89
N ARG A 16 11.14 1.43 -2.94
CA ARG A 16 12.46 0.87 -2.60
C ARG A 16 12.53 0.41 -1.16
N GLN A 17 11.99 1.18 -0.21
CA GLN A 17 11.96 0.79 1.20
C GLN A 17 11.18 -0.52 1.39
N TYR A 18 9.97 -0.58 0.85
CA TYR A 18 9.08 -1.73 1.06
C TYR A 18 9.51 -2.97 0.30
N SER A 19 10.08 -2.82 -0.90
CA SER A 19 10.60 -3.96 -1.68
C SER A 19 11.82 -4.61 -1.03
N GLN A 20 12.63 -3.87 -0.27
CA GLN A 20 13.70 -4.45 0.55
C GLN A 20 13.17 -5.32 1.70
N VAL A 21 11.99 -4.98 2.23
CA VAL A 21 11.37 -5.68 3.36
C VAL A 21 10.54 -6.87 2.89
N TYR A 22 9.71 -6.68 1.87
CA TYR A 22 8.70 -7.66 1.45
C TYR A 22 8.99 -8.37 0.14
N GLY A 23 9.97 -7.91 -0.64
CA GLY A 23 10.34 -8.47 -1.94
C GLY A 23 9.64 -7.77 -3.12
N PRO A 24 9.45 -8.47 -4.26
CA PRO A 24 8.86 -7.86 -5.44
C PRO A 24 7.36 -7.54 -5.24
N LEU A 25 6.86 -6.61 -6.04
CA LEU A 25 5.41 -6.38 -6.14
C LEU A 25 4.69 -7.64 -6.59
N THR A 26 3.45 -7.77 -6.17
CA THR A 26 2.56 -8.86 -6.59
C THR A 26 1.26 -8.31 -7.17
N ASP A 27 0.72 -9.05 -8.14
CA ASP A 27 -0.64 -8.86 -8.61
C ASP A 27 -1.66 -9.65 -7.78
N GLU A 28 -1.20 -10.53 -6.88
CA GLU A 28 -2.06 -11.28 -5.97
C GLU A 28 -2.90 -10.36 -5.07
N GLY A 29 -3.98 -10.93 -4.55
CA GLY A 29 -4.92 -10.24 -3.68
C GLY A 29 -6.19 -9.79 -4.36
N ARG A 30 -7.13 -9.35 -3.53
CA ARG A 30 -8.46 -8.89 -3.94
C ARG A 30 -8.43 -7.46 -4.47
N TYR A 31 -7.67 -6.59 -3.81
CA TYR A 31 -7.71 -5.16 -4.08
C TYR A 31 -6.61 -4.75 -5.06
N GLY A 32 -6.94 -3.87 -5.99
CA GLY A 32 -6.04 -3.32 -7.00
C GLY A 32 -5.29 -2.07 -6.52
N ILE A 33 -4.19 -1.72 -7.19
CA ILE A 33 -3.50 -0.44 -6.97
C ILE A 33 -4.43 0.71 -7.38
N GLY A 34 -4.55 1.73 -6.52
CA GLY A 34 -5.44 2.87 -6.71
C GLY A 34 -6.85 2.68 -6.15
N GLU A 35 -7.22 1.46 -5.74
CA GLU A 35 -8.51 1.22 -5.10
C GLU A 35 -8.52 1.76 -3.67
N GLN A 36 -9.66 2.31 -3.27
CA GLN A 36 -9.89 2.76 -1.90
C GLN A 36 -10.48 1.61 -1.07
N VAL A 37 -9.85 1.32 0.06
CA VAL A 37 -10.25 0.25 0.97
C VAL A 37 -10.54 0.78 2.36
N ARG A 38 -11.36 0.03 3.11
CA ARG A 38 -11.68 0.30 4.52
C ARG A 38 -11.03 -0.72 5.43
N LEU A 39 -10.45 -0.25 6.52
CA LEU A 39 -9.83 -1.07 7.57
C LEU A 39 -10.81 -1.35 8.73
N ILE A 40 -10.46 -2.32 9.59
CA ILE A 40 -11.24 -2.69 10.79
C ILE A 40 -11.52 -1.50 11.72
N ASP A 41 -10.56 -0.59 11.86
CA ASP A 41 -10.67 0.62 12.70
C ASP A 41 -11.47 1.76 12.03
N ARG A 42 -12.06 1.50 10.86
CA ARG A 42 -12.79 2.45 9.99
C ARG A 42 -11.92 3.45 9.25
N THR A 43 -10.60 3.36 9.36
CA THR A 43 -9.67 4.13 8.52
C THR A 43 -9.84 3.73 7.05
N GLN A 44 -9.65 4.69 6.14
CA GLN A 44 -9.70 4.47 4.70
C GLN A 44 -8.36 4.82 4.08
N GLY A 45 -7.96 4.08 3.05
CA GLY A 45 -6.72 4.34 2.34
C GLY A 45 -6.76 3.82 0.91
N ASN A 46 -5.99 4.45 0.03
CA ASN A 46 -5.82 4.02 -1.34
C ASN A 46 -4.65 3.04 -1.42
N VAL A 47 -4.84 1.91 -2.10
CA VAL A 47 -3.78 0.92 -2.28
C VAL A 47 -2.68 1.52 -3.16
N MET A 48 -1.48 1.69 -2.60
CA MET A 48 -0.29 2.10 -3.35
C MET A 48 0.42 0.90 -3.98
N TRP A 49 0.65 -0.14 -3.18
CA TRP A 49 1.37 -1.35 -3.59
C TRP A 49 0.93 -2.58 -2.82
N LYS A 50 1.31 -3.73 -3.36
CA LYS A 50 1.02 -5.04 -2.79
C LYS A 50 2.26 -5.92 -2.87
N TYR A 51 2.50 -6.69 -1.83
CA TYR A 51 3.65 -7.59 -1.72
C TYR A 51 3.24 -8.92 -1.10
N VAL A 52 3.89 -10.02 -1.49
CA VAL A 52 3.78 -11.31 -0.79
C VAL A 52 5.05 -11.54 0.03
N HIS A 53 4.90 -11.50 1.36
CA HIS A 53 6.00 -11.83 2.26
C HIS A 53 5.84 -13.24 2.82
N ARG A 54 6.91 -14.04 2.77
CA ARG A 54 6.88 -15.48 3.13
C ARG A 54 6.27 -15.80 4.50
N ARG A 55 6.41 -14.91 5.49
CA ARG A 55 5.89 -15.11 6.87
C ARG A 55 4.64 -14.32 7.19
N LEU A 56 4.42 -13.21 6.50
CA LEU A 56 3.33 -12.27 6.84
C LEU A 56 2.16 -12.38 5.87
N GLY A 57 2.34 -13.13 4.77
CA GLY A 57 1.34 -13.26 3.72
C GLY A 57 1.28 -12.02 2.84
N LEU A 58 0.07 -11.72 2.38
CA LEU A 58 -0.21 -10.58 1.52
C LEU A 58 -0.27 -9.28 2.33
N ILE A 59 0.61 -8.34 1.97
CA ILE A 59 0.71 -7.00 2.56
C ILE A 59 0.26 -5.97 1.54
N TYR A 60 -0.58 -5.04 1.99
CA TYR A 60 -0.97 -3.85 1.25
C TYR A 60 -0.30 -2.64 1.88
N VAL A 61 0.25 -1.77 1.05
CA VAL A 61 0.72 -0.45 1.46
C VAL A 61 -0.30 0.56 1.00
N LEU A 62 -0.83 1.35 1.93
CA LEU A 62 -1.92 2.29 1.70
C LEU A 62 -1.45 3.74 1.85
N GLU A 63 -2.02 4.63 1.03
CA GLU A 63 -1.97 6.08 1.21
C GLU A 63 -3.29 6.55 1.82
N ASP A 64 -3.24 7.14 3.01
CA ASP A 64 -4.38 7.73 3.70
C ASP A 64 -4.19 9.25 3.87
N GLU A 65 -4.93 9.86 4.80
CA GLU A 65 -4.84 11.30 5.09
C GLU A 65 -3.53 11.67 5.80
N THR A 66 -2.75 10.68 6.25
CA THR A 66 -1.49 10.90 6.94
C THR A 66 -0.34 11.08 5.93
N PRO A 67 0.74 11.79 6.31
CA PRO A 67 1.86 11.98 5.41
C PRO A 67 2.67 10.69 5.14
N PHE A 68 2.39 9.61 5.89
CA PHE A 68 3.15 8.37 5.85
C PHE A 68 2.29 7.21 5.33
N PRO A 69 2.82 6.37 4.43
CA PRO A 69 2.09 5.19 3.98
C PRO A 69 1.93 4.19 5.12
N VAL A 70 0.77 3.56 5.19
CA VAL A 70 0.43 2.56 6.21
C VAL A 70 0.51 1.16 5.62
N GLU A 71 1.22 0.26 6.29
CA GLU A 71 1.28 -1.14 5.91
C GLU A 71 0.24 -1.97 6.67
N VAL A 72 -0.53 -2.79 5.95
CA VAL A 72 -1.56 -3.63 6.54
C VAL A 72 -1.55 -5.02 5.92
N LYS A 73 -1.88 -6.02 6.73
CA LYS A 73 -2.17 -7.38 6.22
C LYS A 73 -3.54 -7.39 5.55
N ALA A 74 -3.72 -8.30 4.59
CA ALA A 74 -5.00 -8.50 3.90
C ALA A 74 -6.20 -8.70 4.86
N GLU A 75 -5.99 -9.39 5.98
CA GLU A 75 -7.01 -9.68 7.00
C GLU A 75 -7.53 -8.45 7.76
N VAL A 76 -6.82 -7.33 7.68
CA VAL A 76 -7.22 -6.05 8.33
C VAL A 76 -8.16 -5.24 7.43
N ILE A 77 -8.25 -5.57 6.13
CA ILE A 77 -9.13 -4.90 5.19
C ILE A 77 -10.52 -5.55 5.24
N VAL A 78 -11.55 -4.74 5.52
CA VAL A 78 -12.93 -5.22 5.67
C VAL A 78 -13.78 -5.04 4.42
N GLY A 79 -13.31 -4.27 3.43
CA GLY A 79 -14.03 -4.05 2.17
C GLY A 79 -13.45 -2.92 1.33
N GLU A 80 -13.96 -2.79 0.10
CA GLU A 80 -13.84 -1.58 -0.71
C GLU A 80 -14.75 -0.48 -0.13
N VAL A 81 -14.43 0.78 -0.41
CA VAL A 81 -15.24 1.95 -0.03
C VAL A 81 -16.32 2.22 -1.08
#